data_AF-A0A7N2MQ69-F1
#
_entry.id   AF-A0A7N2MQ69-F1
#
_cell.length_a   1.000
_cell.length_b   1.000
_cell.length_c   1.000
_cell.angle_alpha   90.00
_cell.angle_beta   90.00
_cell.angle_gamma   90.00
#
_symmetry.space_group_name_H-M   'P 1'
#
loop_
_entity.id
_entity.type
_entity.pdbx_description
1 polymer ?
#
loop_
_entity_poly.entity_id
_entity_poly.type
_entity_poly.pdbx_seq_one_letter_code
_entity_poly.pdbx_strand_id
1 'polypeptide(L)'
;MSSRRSRSRQSGGSRITDDQINDLVSKLQQLLPEIRDRRSDKASAANVLQETCNYIRNLHREVDDLSERLSELLATTDTAQAAIIRSLLMQ
;
A
#
# COMPACT_ATOMS: atom_id res chain seq x y z
N MET A 1 -4.41 55.18 24.21
CA MET A 1 -3.66 54.46 23.16
C MET A 1 -2.69 53.47 23.79
N SER A 2 -2.83 52.18 23.54
CA SER A 2 -1.75 51.17 23.62
C SER A 2 -2.26 49.87 23.01
N SER A 3 -1.83 49.65 21.77
CA SER A 3 -2.19 48.54 20.90
C SER A 3 -1.70 47.22 21.49
N ARG A 4 -2.62 46.36 21.96
CA ARG A 4 -2.32 44.97 22.30
C ARG A 4 -2.31 44.18 20.99
N ARG A 5 -1.12 44.10 20.38
CA ARG A 5 -0.85 43.30 19.18
C ARG A 5 -1.23 41.84 19.45
N SER A 6 -2.36 41.42 18.87
CA SER A 6 -2.74 40.02 18.73
C SER A 6 -1.62 39.27 18.04
N ARG A 7 -0.86 38.48 18.81
CA ARG A 7 0.05 37.49 18.24
C ARG A 7 -0.81 36.36 17.70
N SER A 8 -1.10 36.45 16.41
CA SER A 8 -1.59 35.33 15.60
C SER A 8 -0.74 34.12 15.94
N ARG A 9 -1.33 33.17 16.67
CA ARG A 9 -0.74 31.86 16.90
C ARG A 9 -0.74 31.19 15.54
N GLN A 10 0.43 31.25 14.92
CA GLN A 10 0.84 30.44 13.78
C GLN A 10 0.14 29.08 13.90
N SER A 11 -0.78 28.79 12.97
CA SER A 11 -1.35 27.46 12.84
C SER A 11 -0.18 26.54 12.47
N GLY A 12 0.45 25.99 13.50
CA GLY A 12 1.51 25.00 13.34
C GLY A 12 0.87 23.85 12.58
N GLY A 13 1.24 23.70 11.31
CA GLY A 13 0.98 22.47 10.59
C GLY A 13 1.41 21.33 11.50
N SER A 14 0.52 20.36 11.71
CA SER A 14 0.75 19.21 12.58
C SER A 14 2.11 18.61 12.23
N ARG A 15 3.12 18.89 13.05
CA ARG A 15 4.47 18.33 12.83
C ARG A 15 4.33 16.84 13.06
N ILE A 16 4.64 16.06 12.04
CA ILE A 16 4.72 14.61 12.13
C ILE A 16 5.69 14.28 13.25
N THR A 17 5.25 13.49 14.23
CA THR A 17 6.09 13.08 15.37
C THR A 17 6.83 11.78 15.06
N ASP A 18 7.96 11.56 15.73
CA ASP A 18 8.71 10.30 15.60
C ASP A 18 7.86 9.09 16.02
N ASP A 19 6.97 9.25 17.00
CA ASP A 19 6.02 8.21 17.40
C ASP A 19 5.05 7.84 16.27
N GLN A 20 4.55 8.83 15.50
CA GLN A 20 3.70 8.57 14.33
C GLN A 20 4.46 7.84 13.23
N ILE A 21 5.74 8.16 13.04
CA ILE A 21 6.62 7.48 12.07
C ILE A 21 6.85 6.03 12.51
N ASN A 22 7.14 5.80 13.79
CA ASN A 22 7.38 4.46 14.34
C ASN A 22 6.12 3.58 14.30
N ASP A 23 4.94 4.14 14.60
CA ASP A 23 3.65 3.43 14.47
C ASP A 23 3.37 3.02 13.02
N LEU A 24 3.59 3.93 12.07
CA LEU A 24 3.46 3.62 10.65
C LEU A 24 4.41 2.50 10.21
N VAL A 25 5.69 2.60 10.57
CA VAL A 25 6.70 1.58 10.25
C VAL A 25 6.30 0.21 10.84
N SER A 26 5.81 0.19 12.08
CA SER A 26 5.35 -1.04 12.74
C SER A 26 4.17 -1.69 12.01
N LYS A 27 3.21 -0.88 11.55
CA LYS A 27 2.07 -1.35 10.74
C LYS A 27 2.51 -1.89 9.39
N LEU A 28 3.44 -1.20 8.71
CA LEU A 28 3.98 -1.66 7.42
C LEU A 28 4.72 -3.00 7.55
N GLN A 29 5.53 -3.17 8.60
CA GLN A 29 6.21 -4.45 8.86
C GLN A 29 5.26 -5.63 9.00
N GLN A 30 4.08 -5.44 9.61
CA GLN A 30 3.08 -6.51 9.76
C GLN A 30 2.46 -6.93 8.42
N LEU A 31 2.42 -6.03 7.44
CA LEU A 31 1.84 -6.27 6.13
C LEU A 31 2.84 -6.86 5.14
N LEU A 32 4.14 -6.85 5.45
CA LEU A 32 5.18 -7.31 4.55
C LEU A 32 5.55 -8.79 4.80
N PRO A 33 5.18 -9.70 3.88
CA PRO A 33 5.51 -11.12 4.04
C PRO A 33 7.03 -11.36 4.09
N GLU A 34 7.81 -10.59 3.31
CA GLU A 34 9.27 -10.71 3.24
C GLU A 34 10.00 -10.32 4.52
N ILE A 35 9.46 -9.35 5.29
CA ILE A 35 10.03 -8.95 6.58
C ILE A 35 9.66 -9.96 7.67
N ARG A 36 8.52 -10.65 7.53
CA ARG A 36 8.08 -11.65 8.50
C ARG A 36 8.98 -12.89 8.53
N ASP A 37 9.50 -13.31 7.37
CA ASP A 37 10.42 -14.45 7.27
C ASP A 37 11.87 -14.08 7.62
N ARG A 38 12.28 -12.85 7.28
CA ARG A 38 13.57 -12.32 7.71
C ARG A 38 13.41 -11.71 9.10
N ARG A 39 13.49 -12.54 10.14
CA ARG A 39 13.68 -12.09 11.54
C ARG A 39 14.91 -11.19 11.63
N SER A 40 14.73 -9.92 11.31
CA SER A 40 15.77 -8.91 11.33
C SER A 40 15.29 -7.87 12.31
N ASP A 41 15.66 -8.08 13.58
CA ASP A 41 15.36 -7.21 14.72
C ASP A 41 15.93 -5.78 14.57
N LYS A 42 16.40 -5.39 13.36
CA LYS A 42 17.03 -4.09 13.05
C LYS A 42 16.78 -3.61 11.60
N ALA A 43 15.61 -3.88 11.01
CA ALA A 43 15.26 -3.21 9.76
C ALA A 43 15.03 -1.71 10.01
N SER A 44 15.80 -0.83 9.37
CA SER A 44 15.61 0.62 9.46
C SER A 44 14.27 1.03 8.87
N ALA A 45 13.71 2.17 9.30
CA ALA A 45 12.48 2.73 8.72
C ALA A 45 12.58 2.90 7.20
N ALA A 46 13.75 3.31 6.69
CA ALA A 46 14.01 3.43 5.26
C ALA A 46 13.92 2.08 4.54
N ASN A 47 14.46 1.00 5.13
CA ASN A 47 14.37 -0.34 4.56
C ASN A 47 12.92 -0.84 4.54
N VAL A 48 12.17 -0.64 5.63
CA VAL A 48 10.74 -1.03 5.69
C VAL A 48 9.93 -0.32 4.60
N LEU A 49 10.14 0.98 4.42
CA LEU A 49 9.48 1.75 3.36
C LEU A 49 9.87 1.26 1.97
N GLN A 50 11.15 0.97 1.74
CA GLN A 50 11.62 0.43 0.47
C GLN A 50 10.99 -0.93 0.15
N GLU A 51 10.96 -1.84 1.12
CA GLU A 51 10.31 -3.15 0.94
C GLU A 51 8.79 -3.00 0.76
N THR A 52 8.16 -2.03 1.43
CA THR A 52 6.75 -1.69 1.18
C THR A 52 6.53 -1.30 -0.28
N CYS A 53 7.35 -0.40 -0.82
CA CYS A 53 7.25 0.01 -2.22
C CYS A 53 7.56 -1.13 -3.19
N ASN A 54 8.50 -2.02 -2.86
CA ASN A 54 8.78 -3.21 -3.66
C ASN A 54 7.58 -4.14 -3.69
N TYR A 55 7.00 -4.44 -2.53
CA TYR A 55 5.86 -5.32 -2.39
C TYR A 55 4.64 -4.81 -3.14
N ILE A 56 4.33 -3.51 -3.03
CA ILE A 56 3.25 -2.87 -3.82
C ILE A 56 3.50 -3.04 -5.32
N ARG A 57 4.73 -2.77 -5.80
CA ARG A 57 5.07 -2.94 -7.23
C ARG A 57 4.92 -4.38 -7.70
N ASN A 58 5.31 -5.35 -6.88
CA ASN A 58 5.16 -6.77 -7.21
C ASN A 58 3.68 -7.18 -7.24
N LEU A 59 2.87 -6.74 -6.26
CA LEU A 59 1.43 -7.00 -6.26
C LEU A 59 0.75 -6.43 -7.51
N HIS A 60 1.08 -5.20 -7.91
CA HIS A 60 0.53 -4.63 -9.15
C HIS A 60 0.88 -5.48 -10.37
N ARG A 61 2.13 -5.93 -10.48
CA ARG A 61 2.55 -6.82 -11.59
C ARG A 61 1.81 -8.15 -11.56
N GLU A 62 1.68 -8.77 -10.39
CA GLU A 62 0.95 -10.03 -10.26
C GLU A 62 -0.52 -9.88 -10.67
N VAL A 63 -1.16 -8.78 -10.28
CA VAL A 63 -2.53 -8.46 -10.71
C VAL A 63 -2.62 -8.27 -12.22
N ASP A 64 -1.69 -7.52 -12.82
CA ASP A 64 -1.65 -7.29 -14.27
C ASP A 64 -1.44 -8.61 -15.04
N ASP A 65 -0.46 -9.43 -14.63
CA ASP A 65 -0.15 -10.73 -15.25
C ASP A 65 -1.33 -11.71 -15.11
N LEU A 66 -1.99 -11.74 -13.94
CA LEU A 66 -3.18 -12.57 -13.72
C LEU A 66 -4.35 -12.09 -14.58
N SER A 67 -4.52 -10.78 -14.73
CA SER A 67 -5.57 -10.18 -15.57
C SER A 67 -5.38 -10.52 -17.04
N GLU A 68 -4.14 -10.48 -17.55
CA GLU A 68 -3.81 -10.87 -18.92
C GLU A 68 -4.08 -12.36 -19.16
N ARG A 69 -3.54 -13.23 -18.30
CA ARG A 69 -3.76 -14.69 -18.40
C ARG A 69 -5.24 -15.07 -18.34
N LEU A 70 -6.01 -14.41 -17.49
CA LEU A 70 -7.45 -14.61 -17.40
C LEU A 70 -8.14 -14.15 -18.70
N SER A 71 -7.73 -13.02 -19.26
CA SER A 71 -8.27 -12.50 -20.52
C SER A 71 -8.02 -13.47 -21.68
N GLU A 72 -6.81 -14.05 -21.76
CA GLU A 72 -6.46 -15.10 -22.73
C GLU A 72 -7.31 -16.37 -22.54
N LEU A 73 -7.43 -16.86 -21.30
CA LEU A 73 -8.26 -18.02 -20.99
C LEU A 73 -9.71 -17.79 -21.40
N LEU A 74 -10.27 -16.60 -21.13
CA LEU A 74 -11.63 -16.25 -21.55
C LEU A 74 -11.79 -16.11 -23.07
N ALA A 75 -10.74 -15.75 -23.80
CA ALA A 75 -10.77 -15.68 -25.26
C ALA A 75 -10.73 -17.08 -25.91
N THR A 76 -10.08 -18.05 -25.27
CA THR A 76 -10.00 -19.45 -25.74
C THR A 76 -11.18 -20.33 -25.30
N THR A 77 -11.93 -19.91 -24.28
CA THR A 77 -13.08 -20.64 -23.74
C THR A 77 -14.33 -20.39 -24.59
N ASP A 78 -15.16 -21.41 -24.79
CA ASP A 78 -16.44 -21.26 -25.51
C ASP A 78 -17.30 -20.17 -24.86
N THR A 79 -17.99 -19.41 -25.71
CA THR A 79 -18.68 -18.15 -25.38
C THR A 79 -19.63 -18.27 -24.19
N ALA A 80 -20.30 -19.42 -24.04
CA ALA A 80 -21.22 -19.69 -22.93
C ALA A 80 -20.50 -19.88 -21.58
N GLN A 81 -19.37 -20.57 -21.56
CA GLN A 81 -18.56 -20.80 -20.34
C GLN A 81 -17.83 -19.51 -19.93
N ALA A 82 -17.31 -18.76 -20.90
CA ALA A 82 -16.70 -17.45 -20.66
C ALA A 82 -17.71 -16.45 -20.07
N ALA A 83 -18.97 -16.48 -20.49
CA ALA A 83 -20.02 -15.62 -19.93
C ALA A 83 -20.30 -15.90 -18.44
N ILE A 84 -20.32 -17.19 -18.03
CA ILE A 84 -20.48 -17.58 -16.62
C ILE A 84 -19.31 -17.06 -15.78
N ILE A 85 -18.07 -17.27 -16.24
CA ILE A 85 -16.88 -16.80 -15.51
C ILE A 85 -16.89 -15.27 -15.36
N ARG A 86 -17.23 -14.52 -16.42
CA ARG A 86 -17.39 -13.05 -16.34
C ARG A 86 -18.45 -12.63 -15.32
N SER A 87 -19.57 -13.36 -15.23
CA SER A 87 -20.64 -13.05 -14.26
C SER A 87 -20.25 -13.30 -12.80
N LEU A 88 -19.31 -14.23 -12.56
CA LEU A 88 -18.80 -14.53 -11.22
C LEU A 88 -17.73 -13.53 -10.76
N LEU A 89 -16.98 -12.94 -11.70
CA LEU A 89 -15.91 -11.99 -11.42
C LEU A 89 -16.38 -10.53 -11.27
N MET A 90 -17.55 -10.19 -11.82
CA MET A 90 -18.14 -8.84 -11.79
C MET A 90 -19.12 -8.63 -10.61
N GLN A 91 -19.13 -9.52 -9.61
CA GLN A 91 -19.90 -9.38 -8.36
C GLN A 91 -19.06 -8.70 -7.29
#